data_AF-A0AAW2ITX8-F1
#
_entry.id   AF-A0AAW2ITX8-F1
#
_cell.length_a   1.000
_cell.length_b   1.000
_cell.length_c   1.000
_cell.angle_alpha   90.00
_cell.angle_beta   90.00
_cell.angle_gamma   90.00
#
_symmetry.space_group_name_H-M   'P 1'
#
loop_
_entity.id
_entity.type
_entity.pdbx_description
1 polymer ?
#
loop_
_entity_poly.entity_id
_entity_poly.type
_entity_poly.pdbx_seq_one_letter_code
_entity_poly.pdbx_strand_id
1 'polypeptide(L)'
;MKCCRIDKDITPMGGFPHYGVVKDGYLMIKGCCVGPKKRVVTLRQTLLNQTSRVALEEIKLKVIYTSSKFRHGRFQTTHEKQKFYGKLKA
;
A
#
# COMPACT_ATOMS: atom_id res chain seq x y z
N MET A 1 8.88 2.13 6.94
CA MET A 1 9.37 1.42 5.73
C MET A 1 10.33 2.32 4.96
N LYS A 2 11.65 2.05 4.98
CA LYS A 2 12.67 2.89 4.31
C LYS A 2 12.84 2.58 2.80
N CYS A 3 11.75 2.36 2.07
CA CYS A 3 11.85 2.06 0.62
C CYS A 3 11.98 3.33 -0.23
N CYS A 4 11.45 4.45 0.24
CA CYS A 4 11.47 5.75 -0.45
C CYS A 4 12.23 6.77 0.40
N ARG A 5 12.92 7.71 -0.25
CA ARG A 5 13.58 8.86 0.43
C ARG A 5 12.60 9.87 1.04
N ILE A 6 11.30 9.65 0.86
CA ILE A 6 10.20 10.50 1.31
C ILE A 6 9.35 9.66 2.26
N ASP A 7 9.04 10.19 3.44
CA ASP A 7 8.16 9.53 4.41
C ASP A 7 6.75 9.44 3.84
N LYS A 8 6.27 8.20 3.71
CA LYS A 8 4.95 7.88 3.18
C LYS A 8 4.37 6.72 3.97
N ASP A 9 3.12 6.87 4.38
CA ASP A 9 2.32 5.78 4.94
C ASP A 9 1.79 4.87 3.84
N ILE A 10 1.48 3.62 4.19
CA ILE A 10 0.89 2.65 3.26
C ILE A 10 -0.51 3.06 2.79
N THR A 11 -1.22 3.86 3.59
CA THR A 11 -2.58 4.28 3.30
C THR A 11 -2.57 5.30 2.17
N PRO A 12 -3.28 5.04 1.06
CA PRO A 12 -3.33 5.98 -0.03
C PRO A 12 -4.03 7.27 0.40
N MET A 13 -3.79 8.36 -0.32
CA MET A 13 -4.49 9.62 -0.05
C MET A 13 -6.02 9.42 -0.13
N GLY A 14 -6.73 9.77 0.94
CA GLY A 14 -8.17 9.54 1.07
C GLY A 14 -8.56 8.14 1.60
N GLY A 15 -7.58 7.30 1.94
CA GLY A 15 -7.80 5.96 2.51
C GLY A 15 -8.11 4.89 1.48
N PHE A 16 -8.10 3.63 1.94
CA PHE A 16 -8.48 2.50 1.09
C PHE A 16 -10.00 2.52 0.83
N PRO A 17 -10.46 2.45 -0.44
CA PRO A 17 -11.88 2.50 -0.75
C PRO A 17 -12.63 1.36 -0.06
N HIS A 18 -13.70 1.67 0.68
CA HIS A 18 -14.49 0.72 1.49
C HIS A 18 -13.74 0.02 2.63
N TYR A 19 -12.55 0.49 3.02
CA TYR A 19 -11.85 0.00 4.22
C TYR A 19 -11.56 1.15 5.20
N GLY A 20 -10.79 2.15 4.75
CA GLY A 20 -10.38 3.29 5.58
C GLY A 20 -8.86 3.40 5.72
N VAL A 21 -8.42 3.91 6.87
CA VAL A 21 -7.01 4.13 7.22
C VAL A 21 -6.50 2.95 8.04
N VAL A 22 -5.34 2.42 7.69
CA VAL A 22 -4.61 1.38 8.42
C VAL A 22 -3.67 2.09 9.39
N LYS A 23 -3.87 1.91 10.70
CA LYS A 23 -3.03 2.50 11.76
C LYS A 23 -2.09 1.48 12.42
N ASP A 24 -2.53 0.22 12.46
CA ASP A 24 -1.81 -0.87 13.11
C ASP A 24 -0.79 -1.55 12.18
N GLY A 25 -0.06 -2.52 12.73
CA GLY A 25 0.84 -3.37 11.96
C GLY A 25 0.13 -4.10 10.82
N TYR A 26 0.78 -4.18 9.66
CA TYR A 26 0.21 -4.75 8.45
C TYR A 26 1.19 -5.67 7.73
N LEU A 27 0.64 -6.57 6.92
CA LEU A 27 1.39 -7.43 6.00
C LEU A 27 1.08 -7.04 4.56
N MET A 28 2.10 -6.97 3.70
CA MET A 28 1.93 -6.80 2.26
C MET A 28 2.14 -8.14 1.56
N ILE A 29 1.08 -8.67 0.94
CA ILE A 29 1.09 -9.94 0.23
C ILE A 29 1.24 -9.67 -1.27
N LYS A 30 2.04 -10.49 -1.97
CA LYS A 30 2.16 -10.45 -3.43
C LYS A 30 0.85 -10.91 -4.06
N GLY A 31 0.25 -10.08 -4.91
CA GLY A 31 -0.97 -10.43 -5.65
C GLY A 31 -2.27 -10.04 -4.92
N CYS A 32 -3.29 -10.88 -5.03
CA CYS A 32 -4.61 -10.68 -4.41
C CYS A 32 -4.96 -11.80 -3.42
N CYS A 33 -5.88 -11.52 -2.50
CA CYS A 33 -6.40 -12.49 -1.54
C CYS A 33 -7.91 -12.68 -1.74
N VAL A 34 -8.44 -13.79 -1.23
CA VAL A 34 -9.84 -14.15 -1.40
C VAL A 34 -10.76 -13.25 -0.57
N GLY A 35 -11.71 -12.59 -1.23
CA GLY A 35 -12.82 -11.88 -0.61
C GLY A 35 -12.85 -10.37 -0.76
N PRO A 36 -13.96 -9.74 -0.31
CA PRO A 36 -14.10 -8.31 -0.29
C PRO A 36 -13.21 -7.71 0.81
N LYS A 37 -12.98 -6.41 0.70
CA LYS A 37 -12.28 -5.61 1.70
C LYS A 37 -13.01 -5.71 3.05
N LYS A 38 -12.27 -5.66 4.16
CA LYS A 38 -12.74 -5.87 5.55
C LYS A 38 -13.01 -7.33 5.96
N ARG A 39 -12.94 -8.30 5.05
CA ARG A 39 -13.04 -9.72 5.43
C ARG A 39 -11.84 -10.11 6.31
N VAL A 40 -12.11 -10.78 7.42
CA VAL A 40 -11.07 -11.39 8.25
C VAL A 40 -10.43 -12.55 7.48
N VAL A 41 -9.10 -12.58 7.45
CA VAL A 41 -8.32 -13.63 6.76
C VAL A 41 -7.41 -14.30 7.78
N THR A 42 -7.51 -15.61 7.91
CA THR A 42 -6.60 -16.43 8.72
C THR A 42 -5.40 -16.82 7.87
N LEU A 43 -4.21 -16.38 8.25
CA LEU A 43 -2.96 -16.76 7.58
C LEU A 43 -2.41 -18.03 8.24
N ARG A 44 -2.04 -19.02 7.42
CA ARG A 44 -1.44 -20.28 7.86
C ARG A 44 -0.09 -20.44 7.20
N GLN A 45 0.89 -20.95 7.95
CA GLN A 45 2.17 -21.37 7.38
C GLN A 45 1.96 -22.50 6.36
N THR A 46 2.80 -22.55 5.33
CA THR A 46 2.78 -23.63 4.35
C THR A 46 3.08 -24.97 5.02
N LEU A 47 2.40 -26.02 4.58
CA LEU A 47 2.60 -27.39 5.07
C LEU A 47 4.02 -27.92 4.84
N LEU A 48 4.61 -27.54 3.69
CA LEU A 48 5.93 -27.95 3.27
C LEU A 48 6.81 -26.70 3.11
N ASN A 49 8.11 -26.87 3.34
CA ASN A 49 9.10 -25.81 3.16
C ASN A 49 9.17 -25.41 1.69
N GLN A 50 9.08 -24.11 1.43
CA GLN A 50 9.14 -23.57 0.07
C GLN A 50 10.60 -23.48 -0.39
N THR A 51 11.01 -24.35 -1.31
CA THR A 51 12.38 -24.41 -1.84
C THR A 51 12.53 -23.79 -3.24
N SER A 52 11.43 -23.30 -3.82
CA SER A 52 11.46 -22.72 -5.17
C SER A 52 12.29 -21.43 -5.18
N ARG A 53 12.97 -21.15 -6.30
CA ARG A 53 13.78 -19.93 -6.47
C ARG A 53 12.98 -18.67 -6.16
N VAL A 54 11.73 -18.62 -6.62
CA VAL A 54 10.79 -17.50 -6.39
C VAL A 54 10.50 -17.28 -4.90
N ALA A 55 10.47 -18.35 -4.09
CA ALA A 55 10.22 -18.24 -2.66
C ALA A 55 11.44 -17.76 -1.87
N LEU A 56 12.66 -17.97 -2.41
CA LEU A 56 13.93 -17.61 -1.76
C LEU A 56 14.49 -16.26 -2.25
N GLU A 57 13.79 -15.56 -3.14
CA GLU A 57 14.19 -14.26 -3.66
C GLU A 57 14.21 -13.19 -2.56
N GLU A 58 15.31 -12.44 -2.47
CA GLU A 58 15.42 -11.29 -1.57
C GLU A 58 14.57 -10.12 -2.10
N ILE A 59 13.53 -9.73 -1.36
CA ILE A 59 12.59 -8.69 -1.80
C ILE A 59 13.10 -7.30 -1.40
N LYS A 60 13.71 -6.57 -2.35
CA LYS A 60 14.07 -5.15 -2.21
C LYS A 60 13.03 -4.26 -2.88
N LEU A 61 12.12 -3.68 -2.11
CA LEU A 61 11.12 -2.74 -2.60
C LEU A 61 11.76 -1.37 -2.89
N LYS A 62 11.56 -0.85 -4.11
CA LYS A 62 12.04 0.49 -4.51
C LYS A 62 10.98 1.58 -4.35
N VAL A 63 9.73 1.31 -4.75
CA VAL A 63 8.65 2.29 -4.73
C VAL A 63 7.35 1.62 -4.32
N ILE A 64 6.60 2.28 -3.44
CA ILE A 64 5.23 1.92 -3.09
C ILE A 64 4.30 3.04 -3.56
N TYR A 65 3.23 2.67 -4.27
CA TYR A 65 2.24 3.64 -4.74
C TYR A 65 1.22 3.96 -3.65
N THR A 66 1.27 5.20 -3.16
CA THR A 66 0.36 5.77 -2.13
C THR A 66 -0.63 6.77 -2.73
N SER A 67 -0.70 6.83 -4.06
CA SER A 67 -1.70 7.65 -4.74
C SER A 67 -3.12 7.18 -4.42
N SER A 68 -4.04 8.14 -4.42
CA SER A 68 -5.46 7.86 -4.24
C SER A 68 -5.93 6.74 -5.16
N LYS A 69 -6.68 5.80 -4.58
CA LYS A 69 -7.35 4.72 -5.32
C LYS A 69 -8.81 5.06 -5.64
N PHE A 70 -9.28 6.25 -5.26
CA PHE A 70 -10.52 6.80 -5.78
C PHE A 70 -10.25 7.37 -7.17
N ARG A 71 -10.79 6.70 -8.20
CA ARG A 71 -10.55 7.04 -9.62
C ARG A 71 -9.04 7.06 -9.95
N HIS A 72 -8.60 7.99 -10.79
CA HIS A 72 -7.20 8.13 -11.22
C HIS A 72 -6.42 9.03 -10.25
N GLY A 73 -5.61 8.43 -9.37
CA GLY A 73 -4.76 9.15 -8.43
C GLY A 73 -3.48 9.69 -9.09
N ARG A 74 -3.30 11.02 -9.10
CA ARG A 74 -2.13 11.70 -9.71
C ARG A 74 -0.99 12.02 -8.74
N PHE A 75 -1.29 12.24 -7.47
CA PHE A 75 -0.30 12.66 -6.45
C PHE A 75 -0.07 11.56 -5.43
N GLN A 76 1.14 11.47 -4.89
CA GLN A 76 1.49 10.47 -3.87
C GLN A 76 1.38 11.05 -2.45
N THR A 77 1.60 12.36 -2.29
CA THR A 77 1.52 13.06 -1.00
C THR A 77 0.61 14.29 -1.08
N THR A 78 0.09 14.72 0.08
CA THR A 78 -0.69 15.96 0.22
C THR A 78 0.14 17.18 -0.12
N HIS A 79 1.42 17.19 0.26
CA HIS A 79 2.38 18.24 -0.07
C HIS A 79 2.60 18.40 -1.58
N GLU A 80 2.74 17.29 -2.31
CA GLU A 80 2.82 17.31 -3.78
C GLU A 80 1.57 17.94 -4.40
N LYS A 81 0.39 17.55 -3.90
CA LYS A 81 -0.90 18.08 -4.37
C LYS A 81 -1.01 19.59 -4.11
N GLN A 82 -0.71 20.05 -2.90
CA GLN A 82 -0.76 21.47 -2.54
C GLN A 82 0.22 22.31 -3.37
N LYS A 83 1.46 21.82 -3.54
CA LYS A 83 2.47 22.51 -4.35
C LYS A 83 2.06 22.62 -5.82
N PHE A 84 1.38 21.60 -6.36
CA PHE A 84 0.91 21.60 -7.74
C PHE A 84 -0.23 22.59 -7.98
N TYR A 85 -1.23 22.63 -7.09
CA TYR A 85 -2.40 23.49 -7.27
C TYR A 85 -2.18 24.94 -6.79
N GLY A 86 -1.21 25.19 -5.91
CA GLY A 86 -0.93 26.52 -5.39
C GLY A 86 -2.06 27.07 -4.50
N LYS A 87 -2.30 28.39 -4.55
CA LYS A 87 -3.38 29.03 -3.81
C LYS A 87 -4.71 28.75 -4.50
N LEU A 88 -5.54 27.93 -3.87
CA LEU A 88 -6.92 27.68 -4.29
C LEU A 88 -7.86 28.73 -3.69
N LYS A 89 -8.95 29.05 -4.39
CA LYS A 89 -10.08 29.78 -3.77
C LYS A 89 -10.72 28.86 -2.74
N ALA A 90 -11.01 29.41 -1.55
CA ALA A 90 -11.74 28.71 -0.50
C ALA A 90 -13.16 28.38 -0.95
#